data_AF-X1R5S7-F1
#
_entry.id   AF-X1R5S7-F1
#
_cell.length_a   1.000
_cell.length_b   1.000
_cell.length_c   1.000
_cell.angle_alpha   90.00
_cell.angle_beta   90.00
_cell.angle_gamma   90.00
#
_symmetry.space_group_name_H-M   'P 1'
#
loop_
_entity.id
_entity.type
_entity.pdbx_description
1 polymer ?
#
loop_
_entity_poly.entity_id
_entity_poly.type
_entity_poly.pdbx_seq_one_letter_code
_entity_poly.pdbx_strand_id
1 'polypeptide(L)'
;KLHPTVAIEYAVEIGKKAGLEYVYQGNVREGENTYCPRCGGLLIKRDGFNTVVNKIKNGTCPYCGKHIAGRGMEKSKDDFHQSVSTSWRE
;
A
#
# COMPACT_ATOMS: atom_id res chain seq x y z
N LYS A 1 -0.07 14.37 29.71
CA LYS A 1 0.14 13.10 28.98
C LYS A 1 -0.23 13.34 27.53
N LEU A 2 0.65 13.05 26.57
CA LEU A 2 0.31 13.11 25.15
C LEU A 2 -0.76 12.06 24.84
N HIS A 3 -1.77 12.43 24.06
CA HIS A 3 -2.75 11.47 23.56
C HIS A 3 -2.05 10.51 22.57
N PRO A 4 -2.38 9.20 22.55
CA PRO A 4 -1.66 8.22 21.74
C PRO A 4 -1.56 8.58 20.25
N THR A 5 -2.58 9.24 19.69
CA THR A 5 -2.60 9.68 18.29
C THR A 5 -1.50 10.70 17.98
N VAL A 6 -1.24 11.65 18.88
CA VAL A 6 -0.21 12.68 18.69
C VAL A 6 1.19 12.07 18.62
N ALA A 7 1.44 11.02 19.42
CA ALA A 7 2.71 10.30 19.38
C ALA A 7 2.89 9.54 18.05
N ILE A 8 1.81 8.97 17.50
CA ILE A 8 1.81 8.28 16.20
C ILE A 8 2.06 9.28 15.06
N GLU A 9 1.37 10.42 15.06
CA GLU A 9 1.58 11.49 14.08
C GLU A 9 3.04 11.96 14.06
N TYR A 10 3.62 12.19 15.24
CA TYR A 10 5.02 12.58 15.38
C TYR A 10 5.99 11.50 14.86
N ALA A 11 5.72 10.22 15.12
CA ALA A 11 6.51 9.12 14.57
C ALA A 11 6.45 9.07 13.04
N VAL A 12 5.30 9.39 12.44
CA VAL A 12 5.19 9.51 10.97
C VAL A 12 6.06 10.62 10.43
N GLU A 13 6.07 11.79 11.07
CA GLU A 13 6.93 12.88 10.66
C GLU A 13 8.42 12.52 10.71
N ILE A 14 8.86 11.85 11.78
CA ILE A 14 10.24 11.37 11.92
C ILE A 14 10.58 10.42 10.77
N GLY A 15 9.72 9.44 10.49
CA GLY A 15 9.93 8.50 9.39
C GLY A 15 10.06 9.19 8.03
N LYS A 16 9.19 10.15 7.74
CA LYS A 16 9.26 10.94 6.51
C LYS A 16 10.53 11.79 6.43
N LYS A 17 10.93 12.45 7.53
CA LYS A 17 12.17 13.24 7.60
C LYS A 17 13.42 12.37 7.45
N ALA A 18 13.36 11.10 7.86
CA ALA A 18 14.41 10.12 7.65
C ALA A 18 14.47 9.56 6.21
N GLY A 19 13.55 9.99 5.32
CA GLY A 19 13.52 9.56 3.91
C GLY A 19 12.70 8.31 3.65
N LEU A 20 11.87 7.85 4.59
CA LEU A 20 10.95 6.75 4.33
C LEU A 20 9.85 7.20 3.36
N GLU A 21 9.80 6.60 2.17
CA GLU A 21 8.78 6.88 1.14
C GLU A 21 7.37 6.44 1.58
N TYR A 22 7.27 5.41 2.43
CA TYR A 22 6.00 4.85 2.90
C TYR A 22 6.03 4.69 4.42
N VAL A 23 5.14 5.39 5.10
CA VAL A 23 4.97 5.30 6.56
C VAL A 23 3.48 5.15 6.85
N TYR A 24 3.13 4.08 7.56
CA TYR A 24 1.74 3.73 7.88
C TYR A 24 1.47 3.93 9.36
N GLN A 25 0.29 4.46 9.70
CA GLN A 25 -0.13 4.63 11.09
C GLN A 25 -0.93 3.40 11.52
N GLY A 26 -0.29 2.47 12.23
CA GLY A 26 -0.99 1.36 12.85
C GLY A 26 -2.01 1.85 13.88
N ASN A 27 -3.17 1.21 13.96
CA ASN A 27 -4.27 1.54 14.90
C ASN A 27 -4.94 2.91 14.67
N VAL A 28 -4.73 3.53 13.51
CA VAL A 28 -5.44 4.74 13.07
C VAL A 28 -6.05 4.45 11.69
N ARG A 29 -7.39 4.45 11.60
CA ARG A 29 -8.11 4.02 10.38
C ARG A 29 -7.71 4.75 9.11
N GLU A 30 -7.25 6.00 9.20
CA GLU A 30 -6.90 6.79 8.02
C GLU A 30 -5.47 6.54 7.52
N GLY A 31 -4.62 5.90 8.32
CA GLY A 31 -3.18 5.78 8.05
C GLY A 31 -2.73 4.46 7.41
N GLU A 32 -3.65 3.65 6.92
CA GLU A 32 -3.39 2.37 6.23
C GLU A 32 -3.32 2.48 4.69
N ASN A 33 -3.65 3.66 4.16
CA ASN A 33 -3.63 3.93 2.73
C ASN A 33 -2.21 4.09 2.18
N THR A 34 -1.98 3.64 0.95
CA THR A 34 -0.73 3.91 0.22
C THR A 34 -0.90 5.10 -0.70
N TYR A 35 -0.02 6.10 -0.55
CA TYR A 35 0.06 7.27 -1.41
C TYR A 35 1.33 7.20 -2.27
N CYS A 36 1.31 7.85 -3.43
CA CYS A 36 2.50 7.97 -4.27
C CYS A 36 3.54 8.87 -3.58
N PRO A 37 4.79 8.42 -3.39
CA PRO A 37 5.81 9.23 -2.71
C PRO A 37 6.27 10.44 -3.55
N ARG A 38 5.98 10.45 -4.86
CA ARG A 38 6.32 11.58 -5.74
C ARG A 38 5.21 12.64 -5.80
N CYS A 39 3.96 12.24 -6.02
CA CYS A 39 2.88 13.19 -6.27
C CYS A 39 1.79 13.23 -5.19
N GLY A 40 1.88 12.40 -4.15
CA GLY A 40 0.89 12.34 -3.07
C GLY A 40 -0.46 11.72 -3.44
N GLY A 41 -0.67 11.29 -4.70
CA GLY A 41 -1.92 10.69 -5.13
C GLY A 41 -2.23 9.36 -4.41
N LEU A 42 -3.48 9.15 -4.03
CA LEU A 42 -3.94 7.89 -3.41
C LEU A 42 -3.84 6.74 -4.43
N LEU A 43 -3.01 5.74 -4.10
CA LEU A 43 -2.75 4.57 -4.95
C LEU A 43 -3.52 3.35 -4.47
N ILE A 44 -3.42 3.03 -3.18
CA ILE A 44 -4.12 1.90 -2.58
C ILE A 44 -4.97 2.43 -1.42
N LYS A 45 -6.27 2.17 -1.47
CA LYS A 45 -7.18 2.40 -0.35
C LYS A 45 -7.39 1.08 0.39
N ARG A 46 -7.19 1.09 1.70
CA ARG A 46 -7.44 -0.06 2.57
C ARG A 46 -8.60 0.20 3.53
N ASP A 47 -9.18 -0.90 3.99
CA ASP A 47 -10.10 -0.97 5.13
C ASP A 47 -9.70 -2.20 5.96
N GLY A 48 -8.84 -1.97 6.95
CA GLY A 48 -8.14 -3.03 7.68
C GLY A 48 -7.28 -3.89 6.75
N PHE A 49 -7.55 -5.19 6.72
CA PHE A 49 -6.82 -6.14 5.87
C PHE A 49 -7.30 -6.15 4.41
N ASN A 50 -8.41 -5.47 4.09
CA ASN A 50 -8.98 -5.48 2.75
C ASN A 50 -8.41 -4.35 1.89
N THR A 51 -8.09 -4.67 0.65
CA THR A 51 -7.79 -3.65 -0.37
C THR A 51 -9.07 -3.28 -1.10
N VAL A 52 -9.55 -2.05 -0.87
CA VAL A 52 -10.80 -1.54 -1.46
C VAL A 52 -10.54 -0.94 -2.84
N VAL A 53 -9.38 -0.30 -3.02
CA VAL A 53 -8.98 0.30 -4.30
C VAL A 53 -7.51 0.03 -4.52
N ASN A 54 -7.13 -0.37 -5.74
CA ASN A 54 -5.75 -0.39 -6.20
C ASN A 54 -5.66 0.28 -7.58
N LYS A 55 -4.95 1.41 -7.65
CA LYS A 55 -4.76 2.20 -8.88
C LYS A 55 -3.39 1.98 -9.53
N ILE A 56 -2.52 1.20 -8.92
CA ILE A 56 -1.18 0.94 -9.45
C ILE A 56 -1.33 0.10 -10.73
N LYS A 57 -0.68 0.54 -11.80
CA LYS A 57 -0.67 -0.16 -13.09
C LYS A 57 0.77 -0.49 -13.45
N ASN A 58 1.05 -1.78 -13.67
CA ASN A 58 2.38 -2.26 -14.05
C ASN A 58 3.51 -1.70 -13.15
N GLY A 59 3.30 -1.67 -11.83
CA GLY A 59 4.28 -1.17 -10.87
C GLY A 59 4.42 0.36 -10.82
N THR A 60 3.55 1.12 -11.50
CA THR A 60 3.69 2.58 -11.61
C THR A 60 2.47 3.35 -11.13
N CYS A 61 2.73 4.57 -10.66
CA CYS A 61 1.70 5.55 -10.34
C CYS A 61 1.02 6.02 -11.64
N PRO A 62 -0.31 5.90 -11.77
CA PRO A 62 -1.02 6.34 -12.98
C PRO A 62 -1.06 7.86 -13.14
N TYR A 63 -0.72 8.62 -12.09
CA TYR A 63 -0.78 10.08 -12.09
C TYR A 63 0.52 10.76 -12.50
N CYS A 64 1.68 10.15 -12.18
CA CYS A 64 2.99 10.78 -12.38
C CYS A 64 4.07 9.83 -12.90
N GLY A 65 3.74 8.56 -13.15
CA GLY A 65 4.66 7.56 -13.70
C GLY A 65 5.77 7.08 -12.77
N LYS A 66 5.82 7.55 -11.51
CA LYS A 66 6.80 7.04 -10.52
C LYS A 66 6.59 5.55 -10.31
N HIS A 67 7.68 4.78 -10.40
CA HIS A 67 7.71 3.37 -10.01
C HIS A 67 7.44 3.24 -8.50
N ILE A 68 6.57 2.30 -8.15
CA ILE A 68 6.09 2.09 -6.80
C ILE A 68 6.67 0.78 -6.28
N ALA A 69 7.53 0.90 -5.28
CA ALA A 69 8.12 -0.25 -4.61
C ALA A 69 7.05 -1.09 -3.90
N GLY A 70 7.19 -2.42 -3.97
CA GLY A 70 6.32 -3.38 -3.30
C GLY A 70 6.30 -4.73 -4.01
N ARG A 71 5.90 -5.79 -3.31
CA ARG A 71 5.66 -7.10 -3.94
C ARG A 71 4.33 -7.10 -4.67
N GLY A 72 4.30 -7.70 -5.87
CA GLY A 72 3.08 -7.85 -6.67
C GLY A 72 2.54 -6.54 -7.25
N MET A 73 3.33 -5.46 -7.26
CA MET A 73 2.94 -4.19 -7.85
C MET A 73 3.00 -4.22 -9.38
N GLU A 74 3.87 -5.07 -9.94
CA GLU A 74 4.03 -5.33 -11.36
C GLU A 74 3.16 -6.53 -11.77
N LYS A 75 2.67 -6.54 -13.02
CA LYS A 75 2.04 -7.76 -13.56
C LYS A 75 3.10 -8.84 -13.61
N SER A 76 2.85 -9.98 -12.98
CA SER A 76 3.67 -11.16 -13.18
C SER A 76 3.62 -11.51 -14.68
N LYS A 77 4.75 -11.87 -15.27
CA LYS A 77 4.78 -12.46 -16.63
C LYS A 77 4.25 -13.90 -16.64
N ASP A 78 3.79 -14.39 -15.48
CA ASP A 78 3.48 -15.77 -15.19
C ASP A 78 2.00 -15.96 -14.79
N ASP A 79 1.08 -15.17 -15.36
CA ASP A 79 -0.36 -15.52 -15.38
C ASP A 79 -0.65 -16.63 -16.43
N PHE A 80 0.26 -17.60 -16.55
CA PHE A 80 0.09 -18.81 -17.36
C PHE A 80 -0.33 -19.95 -16.42
N HIS A 81 -1.63 -20.29 -16.46
CA HIS A 81 -2.26 -21.46 -15.85
C HIS A 81 -2.25 -21.59 -14.33
N GLN A 82 -3.40 -21.26 -13.72
CA GLN A 82 -3.94 -22.08 -12.63
C GLN A 82 -5.45 -22.24 -12.76
N SER A 83 -5.84 -23.06 -13.73
CA SER A 83 -6.99 -23.95 -13.59
C SER A 83 -6.61 -25.08 -12.64
N VAL A 84 -6.56 -24.81 -11.33
CA VAL A 84 -6.66 -25.90 -10.35
C VAL A 84 -8.15 -26.14 -10.14
N SER A 85 -8.65 -27.17 -10.82
CA SER A 85 -9.95 -27.74 -10.57
C SER A 85 -10.07 -28.10 -9.09
N THR A 86 -11.07 -27.55 -8.43
CA THR A 86 -11.53 -28.02 -7.13
C THR A 86 -12.03 -29.46 -7.28
N SER A 87 -11.17 -30.42 -6.96
CA SER A 87 -11.56 -31.78 -6.56
C SER A 87 -10.95 -32.05 -5.19
N TRP A 88 -11.56 -31.47 -4.16
CA TRP A 88 -11.44 -32.02 -2.81
C TRP A 88 -12.19 -33.35 -2.83
N ARG A 89 -11.44 -34.46 -2.77
CA ARG A 89 -11.96 -35.77 -2.39
C ARG A 89 -11.12 -36.26 -1.20
N GLU A 90 -11.86 -36.74 -0.20
CA GLU A 90 -11.39 -37.49 0.97
C GLU A 90 -10.61 -38.75 0.58
#